data_AF-A0A564Y434-F1
#
_entry.id   AF-A0A564Y434-F1
#
_cell.length_a   1.000
_cell.length_b   1.000
_cell.length_c   1.000
_cell.angle_alpha   90.00
_cell.angle_beta   90.00
_cell.angle_gamma   90.00
#
_symmetry.space_group_name_H-M   'P 1'
#
loop_
_entity.id
_entity.type
_entity.pdbx_description
1 polymer ?
#
loop_
_entity_poly.entity_id
_entity_poly.type
_entity_poly.pdbx_seq_one_letter_code
_entity_poly.pdbx_strand_id
1 'polypeptide(L)'
;MSLNLRLGQCIPELRDSNRLYGCEPFFIETGPEISHDKIICSQAPLTFSLNAATPASNLCRLLRALQLPKRALLLEGSPGVGKTSLVSALARAAGHRVVRINLSEATEASDLFGCDLPVEGAGCGTFTWRDGPLLQALRHG
;
A
#
# COMPACT_ATOMS: atom_id res chain seq x y z
N MET A 1 32.14 26.11 -4.59
CA MET A 1 30.73 26.08 -4.15
C MET A 1 30.61 24.96 -3.12
N SER A 2 30.81 25.29 -1.84
CA SER A 2 31.04 24.29 -0.78
C SER A 2 29.75 23.56 -0.40
N LEU A 3 29.71 22.26 -0.68
CA LEU A 3 28.68 21.35 -0.15
C LEU A 3 28.96 21.13 1.35
N ASN A 4 28.26 21.88 2.19
CA ASN A 4 28.19 21.63 3.62
C ASN A 4 27.37 20.33 3.86
N LEU A 5 28.03 19.19 3.71
CA LEU A 5 27.52 17.89 4.16
C LEU A 5 27.62 17.85 5.68
N ARG A 6 26.52 18.16 6.37
CA ARG A 6 26.40 17.87 7.80
C ARG A 6 26.43 16.35 7.98
N LEU A 7 27.55 15.82 8.47
CA LEU A 7 27.67 14.48 9.03
C LEU A 7 26.58 14.30 10.11
N GLY A 8 25.66 13.35 9.93
CA GLY A 8 24.74 13.03 11.03
C GLY A 8 23.58 12.11 10.70
N GLN A 9 22.76 12.41 9.69
CA GLN A 9 21.63 11.56 9.28
C GLN A 9 21.34 11.81 7.80
N CYS A 10 21.72 10.88 6.93
CA CYS A 10 21.35 10.89 5.51
C CYS A 10 19.89 10.43 5.41
N ILE A 11 18.96 11.29 5.85
CA ILE A 11 17.54 11.05 5.64
C ILE A 11 17.28 11.34 4.16
N PRO A 12 16.85 10.35 3.37
CA PRO A 12 16.54 10.57 1.98
C PRO A 12 15.42 11.61 1.88
N GLU A 13 15.62 12.63 1.04
CA GLU A 13 14.64 13.68 0.81
C GLU A 13 13.46 13.10 0.00
N LEU A 14 12.30 12.98 0.65
CA LEU A 14 11.08 12.54 -0.02
C LEU A 14 10.55 13.69 -0.88
N ARG A 15 10.29 13.38 -2.14
CA ARG A 15 9.73 14.32 -3.11
C ARG A 15 8.35 13.85 -3.49
N ASP A 16 7.43 14.80 -3.46
CA ASP A 16 6.09 14.66 -3.98
C ASP A 16 5.96 15.65 -5.15
N SER A 17 5.71 15.12 -6.32
CA SER A 17 5.41 15.86 -7.54
C SER A 17 4.09 15.32 -8.09
N ASN A 18 3.31 16.14 -8.79
CA ASN A 18 1.95 15.79 -9.26
C ASN A 18 1.79 14.41 -9.94
N ARG A 19 2.88 13.78 -10.39
CA ARG A 19 2.87 12.47 -11.04
C ARG A 19 3.77 11.42 -10.36
N LEU A 20 4.67 11.81 -9.46
CA LEU A 20 5.70 10.92 -8.90
C LEU A 20 5.89 11.18 -7.42
N TYR A 21 5.96 10.09 -6.65
CA TYR A 21 6.28 10.10 -5.23
C TYR A 21 7.50 9.21 -4.96
N GLY A 22 8.49 9.69 -4.20
CA GLY A 22 9.63 8.85 -3.83
C GLY A 22 10.87 9.59 -3.32
N CYS A 23 12.03 8.95 -3.47
CA CYS A 23 13.33 9.49 -3.11
C CYS A 23 14.33 9.11 -4.21
N GLU A 24 15.26 10.01 -4.56
CA GLU A 24 16.24 9.74 -5.62
C GLU A 24 17.03 8.43 -5.37
N PRO A 25 17.20 7.53 -6.37
CA PRO A 25 16.67 7.58 -7.75
C PRO A 25 15.35 6.79 -7.94
N PHE A 26 14.66 6.41 -6.86
CA PHE A 26 13.50 5.52 -6.87
C PHE A 26 12.18 6.29 -6.67
N PHE A 27 11.36 6.31 -7.72
CA PHE A 27 10.05 6.96 -7.73
C PHE A 27 8.96 5.97 -8.14
N ILE A 28 7.75 6.20 -7.66
CA ILE A 28 6.54 5.51 -8.11
C ILE A 28 5.55 6.53 -8.64
N GLU A 29 4.68 6.12 -9.56
CA GLU A 29 3.59 6.97 -10.02
C GLU A 29 2.62 7.26 -8.88
N THR A 30 2.09 8.48 -8.82
CA THR A 30 1.02 8.83 -7.88
C THR A 30 -0.31 8.24 -8.36
N GLY A 31 -1.10 7.71 -7.43
CA GLY A 31 -2.40 7.12 -7.72
C GLY A 31 -3.50 8.19 -7.90
N PRO A 32 -4.67 7.79 -8.42
CA PRO A 32 -5.77 8.71 -8.74
C PRO A 32 -6.51 9.24 -7.50
N GLU A 33 -6.29 8.66 -6.31
CA GLU A 33 -7.00 9.01 -5.08
C GLU A 33 -6.36 10.20 -4.33
N ILE A 34 -5.80 11.18 -5.05
CA ILE A 34 -5.36 12.47 -4.46
C ILE A 34 -6.59 13.33 -4.12
N SER A 35 -7.43 12.81 -3.23
CA SER A 35 -8.55 13.51 -2.63
C SER A 35 -8.28 13.52 -1.13
N HIS A 36 -7.85 14.67 -0.61
CA HIS A 36 -7.49 14.88 0.79
C HIS A 36 -8.57 14.45 1.82
N ASP A 37 -9.80 14.14 1.36
CA ASP A 37 -10.97 13.95 2.23
C ASP A 37 -11.69 12.58 2.12
N LYS A 38 -11.15 11.58 1.42
CA LYS A 38 -11.77 10.23 1.40
C LYS A 38 -10.83 9.15 1.91
N ILE A 39 -10.50 9.25 3.20
CA ILE A 39 -9.93 8.14 3.98
C ILE A 39 -11.04 7.10 4.20
N ILE A 40 -11.25 6.20 3.24
CA ILE A 40 -11.96 4.93 3.50
C ILE A 40 -10.90 3.88 3.86
N CYS A 41 -10.24 4.11 4.98
CA CYS A 41 -9.74 3.08 5.87
C CYS A 41 -10.34 3.42 7.23
N SER A 42 -11.29 2.62 7.69
CA SER A 42 -12.13 2.82 8.88
C SER A 42 -11.37 2.76 10.22
N GLN A 43 -10.08 3.10 10.25
CA GLN A 43 -9.29 3.20 11.46
C GLN A 43 -8.56 4.55 11.46
N ALA A 44 -8.83 5.33 12.51
CA ALA A 44 -8.31 6.68 12.82
C ALA A 44 -6.85 6.93 12.40
N PRO A 45 -6.45 8.18 12.13
CA PRO A 45 -5.14 8.46 11.55
C PRO A 45 -4.04 8.17 12.57
N LEU A 46 -3.47 6.97 12.51
CA LEU A 46 -2.12 6.74 13.00
C LEU A 46 -1.19 7.53 12.08
N THR A 47 -0.75 8.69 12.57
CA THR A 47 0.24 9.57 11.96
C THR A 47 1.60 8.88 11.98
N PHE A 48 1.85 8.03 10.99
CA PHE A 48 3.16 7.41 10.77
C PHE A 48 4.06 8.40 10.04
N SER A 49 5.14 8.85 10.69
CA SER A 49 6.06 9.83 10.11
C SER A 49 7.05 9.16 9.17
N LEU A 50 6.91 9.41 7.86
CA LEU A 50 7.83 8.94 6.83
C LEU A 50 9.18 9.65 6.86
N ASN A 51 9.24 10.85 7.46
CA ASN A 51 10.44 11.70 7.47
C ASN A 51 11.39 11.39 8.63
N ALA A 52 11.00 10.51 9.55
CA ALA A 52 11.91 10.05 10.60
C ALA A 52 13.03 9.16 10.02
N ALA A 53 14.21 9.18 10.63
CA ALA A 53 15.41 8.52 10.08
C ALA A 53 15.21 7.04 9.69
N THR A 54 14.61 6.23 10.58
CA THR A 54 14.39 4.80 10.34
C THR A 54 13.29 4.53 9.31
N PRO A 55 12.07 5.10 9.43
CA PRO A 55 11.05 5.01 8.39
C PRO A 55 11.51 5.47 7.01
N ALA A 56 12.24 6.58 6.91
CA ALA A 56 12.72 7.12 5.64
C ALA A 56 13.71 6.16 4.95
N SER A 57 14.64 5.59 5.71
CA SER A 57 15.58 4.57 5.20
C SER A 57 14.85 3.32 4.70
N ASN A 58 13.88 2.83 5.48
CA ASN A 58 13.07 1.68 5.08
C ASN A 58 12.16 2.00 3.89
N LEU A 59 11.65 3.22 3.79
CA LEU A 59 10.85 3.67 2.67
C LEU A 59 11.65 3.64 1.37
N CYS A 60 12.90 4.12 1.36
CA CYS A 60 13.72 4.05 0.14
C CYS A 60 14.07 2.61 -0.26
N ARG A 61 14.21 1.68 0.70
CA ARG A 61 14.34 0.25 0.39
C ARG A 61 13.07 -0.31 -0.28
N LEU A 62 11.90 0.09 0.23
CA LEU A 62 10.61 -0.28 -0.34
C LEU A 62 10.42 0.31 -1.75
N LEU A 63 10.70 1.59 -1.93
CA LEU A 63 10.64 2.28 -3.24
C LEU A 63 11.57 1.63 -4.26
N ARG A 64 12.78 1.27 -3.85
CA ARG A 64 13.73 0.50 -4.69
C ARG A 64 13.15 -0.85 -5.09
N ALA A 65 12.55 -1.57 -4.15
CA ALA A 65 11.97 -2.88 -4.42
C ALA A 65 10.74 -2.81 -5.36
N LEU A 66 9.95 -1.73 -5.25
CA LEU A 66 8.81 -1.45 -6.13
C LEU A 66 9.21 -1.18 -7.60
N GLN A 67 10.50 -0.93 -7.88
CA GLN A 67 10.99 -0.82 -9.26
C GLN A 67 11.02 -2.17 -10.00
N LEU A 68 10.79 -3.29 -9.31
CA LEU A 68 10.74 -4.61 -9.93
C LEU A 68 9.33 -4.88 -10.46
N PRO A 69 9.10 -4.84 -11.78
CA PRO A 69 7.76 -4.97 -12.34
C PRO A 69 7.20 -6.36 -12.10
N LYS A 70 5.91 -6.43 -11.74
CA LYS A 70 5.12 -7.68 -11.61
C LYS A 70 5.71 -8.69 -10.61
N ARG A 71 6.33 -8.21 -9.53
CA ARG A 71 6.86 -9.06 -8.45
C ARG A 71 6.18 -8.76 -7.12
N ALA A 72 5.84 -9.81 -6.37
CA ALA A 72 5.42 -9.67 -4.99
C ALA A 72 6.63 -9.36 -4.10
N LEU A 73 6.44 -8.48 -3.11
CA LEU A 73 7.47 -8.08 -2.16
C LEU A 73 7.15 -8.65 -0.77
N LEU A 74 8.13 -9.30 -0.17
CA LEU A 74 8.06 -9.77 1.22
C LEU A 74 8.79 -8.78 2.14
N LEU A 75 8.11 -8.32 3.19
CA LEU A 75 8.70 -7.43 4.20
C LEU A 75 9.00 -8.20 5.49
N GLU A 76 10.30 -8.31 5.83
CA GLU A 76 10.77 -9.05 6.99
C GLU A 76 11.22 -8.14 8.15
N GLY A 77 11.26 -8.69 9.36
CA GLY A 77 11.80 -8.06 10.57
C GLY A 77 10.95 -8.32 11.82
N SER A 78 11.36 -7.80 12.96
CA SER A 78 10.66 -8.01 14.24
C SER A 78 9.19 -7.51 14.22
N PRO A 79 8.30 -8.10 15.03
CA PRO A 79 6.96 -7.57 15.26
C PRO A 79 7.02 -6.12 15.78
N GLY A 80 6.03 -5.29 15.44
CA GLY A 80 5.92 -3.93 15.96
C GLY A 80 6.82 -2.86 15.30
N VAL A 81 7.76 -3.21 14.42
CA VAL A 81 8.67 -2.24 13.76
C VAL A 81 8.01 -1.34 12.69
N GLY A 82 6.70 -1.45 12.50
CA GLY A 82 5.95 -0.57 11.59
C GLY A 82 5.90 -0.97 10.12
N LYS A 83 6.11 -2.25 9.77
CA LYS A 83 6.01 -2.74 8.37
C LYS A 83 4.67 -2.40 7.70
N THR A 84 3.57 -2.78 8.35
CA THR A 84 2.22 -2.45 7.89
C THR A 84 2.03 -0.94 7.80
N SER A 85 2.45 -0.21 8.83
CA SER A 85 2.30 1.24 8.90
C SER A 85 3.07 1.96 7.79
N LEU A 86 4.25 1.45 7.43
CA LEU A 86 5.09 1.97 6.35
C LEU A 86 4.38 1.83 4.99
N VAL A 87 3.83 0.66 4.68
CA VAL A 87 3.10 0.41 3.42
C VAL A 87 1.84 1.29 3.35
N SER A 88 1.04 1.31 4.43
CA SER A 88 -0.17 2.15 4.48
C SER A 88 0.14 3.64 4.43
N ALA A 89 1.27 4.08 4.99
CA ALA A 89 1.69 5.47 4.92
C ALA A 89 2.20 5.85 3.53
N LEU A 90 3.01 4.98 2.89
CA LEU A 90 3.44 5.17 1.51
C LEU A 90 2.25 5.28 0.57
N ALA A 91 1.31 4.33 0.64
CA ALA A 91 0.17 4.33 -0.25
C ALA A 91 -0.70 5.58 -0.08
N ARG A 92 -0.95 6.02 1.17
CA ARG A 92 -1.64 7.29 1.43
C ARG A 92 -0.88 8.49 0.87
N ALA A 93 0.43 8.55 1.10
CA ALA A 93 1.26 9.66 0.63
C ALA A 93 1.35 9.71 -0.91
N ALA A 94 1.33 8.55 -1.57
CA ALA A 94 1.37 8.43 -3.02
C ALA A 94 -0.03 8.37 -3.67
N GLY A 95 -1.13 8.49 -2.92
CA GLY A 95 -2.50 8.49 -3.48
C GLY A 95 -3.00 7.13 -3.99
N HIS A 96 -2.48 6.03 -3.45
CA HIS A 96 -2.88 4.65 -3.79
C HIS A 96 -3.78 4.02 -2.75
N ARG A 97 -4.76 3.24 -3.21
CA ARG A 97 -5.60 2.40 -2.34
C ARG A 97 -4.85 1.16 -1.88
N VAL A 98 -4.97 0.81 -0.60
CA VAL A 98 -4.44 -0.44 -0.05
C VAL A 98 -5.58 -1.39 0.28
N VAL A 99 -5.52 -2.59 -0.29
CA VAL A 99 -6.39 -3.70 0.12
C VAL A 99 -5.63 -4.57 1.11
N ARG A 100 -6.14 -4.66 2.34
CA ARG A 100 -5.56 -5.49 3.39
C ARG A 100 -6.26 -6.84 3.41
N ILE A 101 -5.53 -7.89 3.11
CA ILE A 101 -6.00 -9.28 3.18
C ILE A 101 -5.22 -9.96 4.30
N ASN A 102 -5.94 -10.51 5.28
CA ASN A 102 -5.35 -11.36 6.31
C ASN A 102 -5.53 -12.81 5.85
N LEU A 103 -4.48 -13.63 5.99
CA LEU A 103 -4.52 -15.05 5.66
C LEU A 103 -4.43 -15.87 6.95
N SER A 104 -5.20 -16.95 7.00
CA SER A 104 -5.21 -17.95 8.07
C SER A 104 -5.33 -19.35 7.48
N GLU A 105 -5.23 -20.38 8.31
CA GLU A 105 -5.46 -21.78 7.90
C GLU A 105 -6.88 -22.05 7.38
N ALA A 106 -7.84 -21.20 7.75
CA ALA A 106 -9.23 -21.28 7.31
C ALA A 106 -9.51 -20.46 6.04
N THR A 107 -8.51 -19.77 5.47
CA THR A 107 -8.71 -18.98 4.24
C THR A 107 -8.71 -19.90 3.02
N GLU A 108 -9.80 -19.88 2.26
CA GLU A 108 -9.95 -20.65 1.03
C GLU A 108 -9.71 -19.79 -0.22
N ALA A 109 -9.58 -20.43 -1.40
CA ALA A 109 -9.42 -19.72 -2.66
C ALA A 109 -10.65 -18.87 -3.01
N SER A 110 -11.85 -19.34 -2.66
CA SER A 110 -13.12 -18.64 -2.79
C SER A 110 -13.13 -17.31 -2.03
N ASP A 111 -12.50 -17.26 -0.85
CA ASP A 111 -12.39 -16.04 -0.04
C ASP A 111 -11.50 -14.96 -0.68
N LEU A 112 -10.58 -15.35 -1.56
CA LEU A 112 -9.65 -14.43 -2.22
C LEU A 112 -10.15 -14.01 -3.61
N PHE A 113 -10.59 -14.98 -4.40
CA PHE A 113 -10.96 -14.76 -5.80
C PHE A 113 -12.45 -14.49 -5.98
N GLY A 114 -13.29 -15.05 -5.12
CA GLY A 114 -14.75 -14.92 -5.21
C GLY A 114 -15.45 -16.26 -5.29
N CYS A 115 -16.77 -16.20 -5.21
CA CYS A 115 -17.65 -17.35 -5.31
C CYS A 115 -19.04 -16.94 -5.81
N ASP A 116 -19.83 -17.92 -6.22
CA ASP A 116 -21.25 -17.73 -6.52
C ASP A 116 -22.04 -17.60 -5.22
N LEU A 117 -22.68 -16.45 -5.03
CA LEU A 117 -23.50 -16.14 -3.87
C LEU A 117 -24.98 -16.02 -4.27
N PRO A 118 -25.91 -16.44 -3.40
CA PRO A 118 -27.33 -16.30 -3.67
C PRO A 118 -27.70 -14.82 -3.76
N VAL A 119 -28.61 -14.49 -4.68
CA VAL A 119 -29.08 -13.11 -4.88
C VAL A 119 -30.28 -12.86 -3.96
N GLU A 120 -30.14 -11.92 -3.02
CA GLU A 120 -31.25 -11.51 -2.16
C GLU A 120 -32.39 -10.90 -2.99
N GLY A 121 -33.61 -11.41 -2.81
CA GLY A 121 -34.79 -10.94 -3.54
C GLY A 121 -34.97 -11.50 -4.95
N ALA A 122 -34.04 -12.33 -5.44
CA ALA A 122 -34.27 -13.12 -6.65
C ALA A 122 -35.07 -14.39 -6.33
N GLY A 123 -35.72 -14.95 -7.35
CA GLY A 123 -36.42 -16.24 -7.22
C GLY A 123 -35.48 -17.34 -6.70
N CYS A 124 -36.07 -18.34 -6.03
CA CYS A 124 -35.35 -19.51 -5.51
C CYS A 124 -34.39 -20.09 -6.57
N GLY A 125 -33.12 -20.28 -6.19
CA GLY A 125 -32.10 -20.90 -7.05
C GLY A 125 -31.28 -19.92 -7.90
N THR A 126 -31.41 -18.61 -7.71
CA THR A 126 -30.60 -17.61 -8.43
C THR A 126 -29.30 -17.31 -7.70
N PHE A 127 -28.16 -17.54 -8.36
CA PHE A 127 -26.82 -17.25 -7.86
C PHE A 127 -26.12 -16.28 -8.81
N THR A 128 -25.27 -15.42 -8.25
CA THR A 128 -24.39 -14.55 -9.03
C THR A 128 -22.97 -14.63 -8.51
N TRP A 129 -22.02 -14.59 -9.44
CA TRP A 129 -20.62 -14.47 -9.10
C TRP A 129 -20.37 -13.16 -8.33
N ARG A 130 -19.64 -13.25 -7.23
CA ARG A 130 -19.13 -12.10 -6.49
C ARG A 130 -17.62 -12.21 -6.34
N ASP A 131 -16.91 -11.21 -6.88
CA ASP A 131 -15.46 -11.12 -6.76
C ASP A 131 -15.02 -11.06 -5.30
N GLY A 132 -13.95 -11.80 -4.99
CA GLY A 132 -13.23 -11.69 -3.73
C GLY A 132 -12.29 -10.46 -3.71
N PRO A 133 -11.79 -10.08 -2.53
CA PRO A 133 -10.96 -8.89 -2.32
C PRO A 133 -9.66 -8.89 -3.14
N LEU A 134 -9.03 -10.04 -3.37
CA LEU A 134 -7.82 -10.11 -4.19
C LEU A 134 -8.15 -9.90 -5.67
N LEU A 135 -9.19 -10.55 -6.17
CA LEU A 135 -9.61 -10.39 -7.58
C LEU A 135 -10.06 -8.95 -7.85
N GLN A 136 -10.80 -8.35 -6.94
CA GLN A 136 -11.18 -6.94 -7.02
C GLN A 136 -9.94 -6.03 -7.07
N ALA A 137 -8.94 -6.28 -6.23
CA ALA A 137 -7.69 -5.52 -6.24
C ALA A 137 -6.94 -5.66 -7.57
N LEU A 138 -6.87 -6.87 -8.14
CA LEU A 138 -6.22 -7.12 -9.43
C LEU A 138 -6.93 -6.47 -10.61
N ARG A 139 -8.27 -6.32 -10.55
CA ARG A 139 -9.07 -5.68 -11.62
C ARG A 139 -8.98 -4.16 -11.62
N HIS A 140 -8.74 -3.55 -10.46
CA HIS A 140 -8.76 -2.10 -10.27
C HIS A 140 -7.39 -1.47 -9.98
N GLY A 141 -6.34 -2.27 -9.85
CA GLY A 141 -4.97 -1.83 -9.56
C GLY A 141 -4.04 -1.83 -10.75
#